data_AF-A0A1B6FHT3-F1
#
_entry.id   AF-A0A1B6FHT3-F1
#
_cell.length_a   1.000
_cell.length_b   1.000
_cell.length_c   1.000
_cell.angle_alpha   90.00
_cell.angle_beta   90.00
_cell.angle_gamma   90.00
#
_symmetry.space_group_name_H-M   'P 1'
#
loop_
_entity.id
_entity.type
_entity.pdbx_description
1 polymer ?
#
loop_
_entity_poly.entity_id
_entity_poly.type
_entity_poly.pdbx_seq_one_letter_code
_entity_poly.pdbx_strand_id
1 'polypeptide(L)'
;GTNPGLGFRPMPPEEHVESTLIWYNQNNEQSKVHWIHQVSQFLEDYKVKDASNQKPCSYEGPKVTGDDVCVFDVANFQACHENGFQYNTTGNGGPCIFLKL
;
A
#
# COMPACT_ATOMS: atom_id res chain seq x y z
N GLY A 1 22.26 -7.68 0.79
CA GLY A 1 21.88 -7.64 2.21
C GLY A 1 21.52 -9.03 2.66
N THR A 2 22.05 -9.49 3.79
CA THR A 2 21.74 -10.81 4.39
C THR A 2 20.49 -10.78 5.28
N ASN A 3 20.06 -9.58 5.67
CA ASN A 3 18.81 -9.32 6.37
C ASN A 3 18.10 -8.16 5.65
N PRO A 4 16.95 -8.39 4.99
CA PRO A 4 16.24 -7.35 4.26
C PRO A 4 15.66 -6.32 5.24
N GLY A 5 15.67 -5.05 4.83
CA GLY A 5 14.93 -4.01 5.57
C GLY A 5 13.42 -4.20 5.40
N LEU A 6 12.64 -3.63 6.32
CA LEU A 6 11.20 -3.56 6.20
C LEU A 6 10.78 -2.09 6.29
N GLY A 7 10.11 -1.60 5.26
CA GLY A 7 9.49 -0.28 5.24
C GLY A 7 7.99 -0.36 5.43
N PHE A 8 7.38 0.77 5.78
CA PHE A 8 5.93 0.91 5.80
C PHE A 8 5.44 2.07 4.92
N ARG A 9 4.14 2.05 4.60
CA ARG A 9 3.40 3.16 3.99
C ARG A 9 2.10 3.38 4.77
N PRO A 10 1.57 4.62 4.83
CA PRO A 10 2.03 5.84 4.14
C PRO A 10 3.30 6.48 4.74
N MET A 11 3.99 7.29 3.92
CA MET A 11 5.13 8.10 4.38
C MET A 11 4.64 9.37 5.09
N PRO A 12 5.35 9.83 6.14
CA PRO A 12 5.05 11.12 6.77
C PRO A 12 5.27 12.30 5.80
N PRO A 13 4.73 13.49 6.11
CA PRO A 13 5.09 14.72 5.42
C PRO A 13 6.59 14.99 5.45
N GLU A 14 7.14 15.66 4.43
CA GLU A 14 8.58 15.94 4.33
C GLU A 14 9.13 16.72 5.53
N GLU A 15 8.34 17.63 6.09
CA GLU A 15 8.66 18.39 7.31
C GLU A 15 8.98 17.49 8.52
N HIS A 16 8.53 16.23 8.48
CA HIS A 16 8.70 15.22 9.53
C HIS A 16 9.18 13.88 8.96
N VAL A 17 10.00 13.90 7.89
CA VAL A 17 10.45 12.69 7.16
C VAL A 17 11.17 11.65 8.04
N GLU A 18 11.85 12.11 9.09
CA GLU A 18 12.56 11.26 10.06
C GLU A 18 11.63 10.58 11.08
N SER A 19 10.34 10.93 11.10
CA SER A 19 9.37 10.43 12.05
C SER A 19 8.65 9.20 11.53
N THR A 20 8.52 8.17 12.38
CA THR A 20 7.65 7.02 12.10
C THR A 20 6.22 7.23 12.58
N LEU A 21 5.86 8.45 13.00
CA LEU A 21 4.56 8.77 13.59
C LEU A 21 3.51 9.01 12.52
N ILE A 22 2.44 8.22 12.56
CA ILE A 22 1.20 8.47 11.82
C ILE A 22 0.19 9.05 12.80
N TRP A 23 -0.22 10.28 12.58
CA TRP A 23 -1.15 10.99 13.45
C TRP A 23 -2.18 11.74 12.62
N TYR A 24 -3.45 11.53 12.96
CA TYR A 24 -4.60 12.18 12.34
C TYR A 24 -5.75 12.23 13.34
N ASN A 25 -6.73 13.08 13.06
CA ASN A 25 -7.98 13.15 13.82
C ASN A 25 -9.10 12.54 12.97
N GLN A 26 -9.71 11.46 13.49
CA GLN A 26 -10.79 10.73 12.80
C GLN A 26 -11.97 11.63 12.41
N ASN A 27 -12.27 12.66 13.22
CA ASN A 27 -13.37 13.60 13.00
C ASN A 27 -12.99 14.80 12.14
N ASN A 28 -11.71 14.93 11.73
CA ASN A 28 -11.23 16.02 10.89
C ASN A 28 -10.75 15.48 9.54
N GLU A 29 -11.59 15.63 8.51
CA GLU A 29 -11.29 15.22 7.14
C GLU A 29 -9.93 15.72 6.64
N GLN A 30 -9.61 16.99 6.87
CA GLN A 30 -8.36 17.58 6.38
C GLN A 30 -7.12 16.91 6.96
N SER A 31 -7.19 16.42 8.20
CA SER A 31 -6.07 15.71 8.83
C SER A 31 -5.80 14.32 8.25
N LYS A 32 -6.76 13.76 7.48
CA LYS A 32 -6.66 12.43 6.85
C LYS A 32 -6.18 12.49 5.40
N VAL A 33 -6.40 13.62 4.72
CA VAL A 33 -6.15 13.79 3.28
C VAL A 33 -4.73 13.39 2.89
N HIS A 34 -3.73 13.85 3.63
CA HIS A 34 -2.32 13.51 3.37
C HIS A 34 -2.09 12.00 3.36
N TRP A 35 -2.57 11.31 4.40
CA TRP A 35 -2.36 9.87 4.56
C TRP A 35 -3.06 9.06 3.47
N ILE A 36 -4.31 9.43 3.15
CA ILE A 36 -5.06 8.81 2.06
C ILE A 36 -4.36 9.03 0.72
N HIS A 37 -3.86 10.24 0.46
CA HIS A 37 -3.13 10.56 -0.75
C HIS A 37 -1.86 9.73 -0.88
N GLN A 38 -1.06 9.63 0.19
CA GLN A 38 0.17 8.84 0.19
C GLN A 38 -0.09 7.35 -0.07
N VAL A 39 -1.14 6.77 0.51
CA VAL A 39 -1.53 5.39 0.21
C VAL A 39 -1.99 5.25 -1.24
N SER A 40 -2.84 6.17 -1.73
CA SER A 40 -3.34 6.16 -3.10
C SER A 40 -2.19 6.21 -4.12
N GLN A 41 -1.25 7.13 -3.92
CA GLN A 41 -0.07 7.28 -4.75
C GLN A 41 0.83 6.03 -4.71
N PHE A 42 1.00 5.41 -3.54
CA PHE A 42 1.77 4.17 -3.41
C PHE A 42 1.12 2.99 -4.14
N LEU A 43 -0.22 2.87 -4.08
CA LEU A 43 -0.96 1.78 -4.70
C LEU A 43 -1.17 1.96 -6.21
N GLU A 44 -0.95 3.16 -6.75
CA GLU A 44 -1.13 3.45 -8.18
C GLU A 44 -0.28 2.54 -9.08
N ASP A 45 0.94 2.20 -8.65
CA ASP A 45 1.84 1.32 -9.39
C ASP A 45 1.38 -0.14 -9.42
N TYR A 46 0.48 -0.53 -8.50
CA TYR A 46 -0.06 -1.89 -8.40
C TYR A 46 -1.41 -2.04 -9.09
N LYS A 47 -2.01 -0.96 -9.58
CA LYS A 47 -3.19 -1.07 -10.44
C LYS A 47 -2.78 -1.81 -11.71
N VAL A 48 -3.48 -2.90 -12.04
CA VAL A 48 -3.19 -3.71 -13.22
C VAL A 48 -3.27 -2.83 -14.46
N LYS A 49 -2.11 -2.51 -15.00
CA LYS A 49 -1.95 -2.01 -16.37
C LYS A 49 -1.74 -3.27 -17.18
N ASP A 50 -2.55 -3.52 -18.23
CA ASP A 50 -2.48 -4.70 -19.11
C ASP A 50 -1.09 -4.85 -19.78
N ALA A 51 -0.09 -5.22 -18.96
CA ALA A 51 1.30 -5.34 -19.35
C ALA A 51 1.55 -6.81 -19.68
N SER A 52 2.01 -7.05 -20.90
CA SER A 52 2.20 -8.38 -21.46
C SER A 52 3.17 -9.27 -20.66
N ASN A 53 4.04 -8.65 -19.85
CA ASN A 53 5.04 -9.33 -19.02
C ASN A 53 4.55 -9.69 -17.60
N GLN A 54 3.30 -9.38 -17.22
CA GLN A 54 2.76 -9.80 -15.93
C GLN A 54 2.08 -11.17 -16.06
N LYS A 55 2.50 -12.15 -15.25
CA LYS A 55 2.00 -13.53 -15.26
C LYS A 55 1.39 -13.91 -13.90
N PRO A 56 0.34 -14.74 -13.88
CA PRO A 56 -0.14 -15.33 -12.63
C PRO A 56 0.95 -16.24 -12.05
N CYS A 57 1.22 -16.09 -10.75
CA CYS A 57 2.18 -16.91 -10.03
C CYS A 57 1.49 -17.68 -8.91
N SER A 58 2.00 -18.88 -8.62
CA SER A 58 1.58 -19.67 -7.46
C SER A 58 2.79 -20.32 -6.80
N TYR A 59 2.63 -20.75 -5.56
CA TYR A 59 3.72 -21.39 -4.80
C TYR A 59 4.18 -22.72 -5.44
N GLU A 60 3.24 -23.45 -6.02
CA GLU A 60 3.45 -24.77 -6.64
C GLU A 60 3.68 -24.66 -8.16
N GLY A 61 3.48 -23.48 -8.74
CA GLY A 61 3.52 -23.24 -10.18
C GLY A 61 4.94 -23.06 -10.74
N PRO A 62 5.07 -23.03 -12.07
CA PRO A 62 6.33 -22.70 -12.70
C PRO A 62 6.77 -21.28 -12.34
N LYS A 63 8.06 -21.10 -12.10
CA LYS A 63 8.64 -19.77 -11.88
C LYS A 63 8.55 -18.97 -13.18
N VAL A 64 8.24 -17.68 -13.08
CA VAL A 64 8.37 -16.74 -14.20
C VAL A 64 9.83 -16.69 -14.68
N THR A 65 10.03 -16.48 -15.99
CA THR A 65 11.35 -16.52 -16.64
C THR A 65 11.59 -15.26 -17.48
N GLY A 66 12.85 -14.86 -17.63
CA GLY A 66 13.20 -13.67 -18.42
C GLY A 66 12.71 -12.40 -17.72
N ASP A 67 12.05 -11.53 -18.48
CA ASP A 67 11.54 -10.23 -18.00
C ASP A 67 10.07 -10.29 -17.50
N ASP A 68 9.51 -11.50 -17.40
CA ASP A 68 8.19 -11.71 -16.83
C ASP A 68 8.21 -11.54 -15.30
N VAL A 69 7.16 -10.92 -14.77
CA VAL A 69 6.97 -10.66 -13.34
C VAL A 69 5.65 -11.25 -12.84
N CYS A 70 5.59 -11.56 -11.56
CA CYS A 70 4.36 -12.03 -10.94
C CYS A 70 3.35 -10.88 -10.79
N VAL A 71 2.10 -11.13 -11.17
CA VAL A 71 0.98 -10.25 -10.84
C VAL A 71 0.89 -10.13 -9.32
N PHE A 72 0.85 -8.89 -8.82
CA PHE A 72 0.59 -8.59 -7.42
C PHE A 72 -0.75 -7.87 -7.30
N ASP A 73 -1.78 -8.62 -6.95
CA ASP A 73 -3.16 -8.11 -6.92
C ASP A 73 -3.50 -7.52 -5.54
N VAL A 74 -3.51 -6.18 -5.48
CA VAL A 74 -3.86 -5.41 -4.29
C VAL A 74 -5.36 -5.41 -4.00
N ALA A 75 -6.21 -5.90 -4.90
CA ALA A 75 -7.65 -6.04 -4.64
C ALA A 75 -7.94 -7.05 -3.52
N ASN A 76 -7.01 -7.96 -3.24
CA ASN A 76 -7.12 -8.93 -2.16
C ASN A 76 -6.88 -8.34 -0.76
N PHE A 77 -6.56 -7.04 -0.65
CA PHE A 77 -6.34 -6.36 0.63
C PHE A 77 -7.63 -5.97 1.37
N GLN A 78 -8.77 -6.52 0.97
CA GLN A 78 -10.06 -6.32 1.65
C GLN A 78 -10.37 -4.82 1.81
N ALA A 79 -10.72 -4.39 3.02
CA ALA A 79 -11.08 -3.02 3.35
C ALA A 79 -9.94 -1.99 3.13
N CYS A 80 -8.70 -2.47 2.89
CA CYS A 80 -7.53 -1.65 2.57
C CYS A 80 -7.29 -1.44 1.07
N HIS A 81 -8.18 -1.94 0.21
CA HIS A 81 -8.21 -1.56 -1.21
C HIS A 81 -9.28 -0.49 -1.50
N GLU A 82 -10.21 -0.28 -0.58
CA GLU A 82 -11.33 0.65 -0.74
C GLU A 82 -10.90 2.11 -0.62
N ASN A 83 -11.74 3.02 -1.14
CA ASN A 83 -11.52 4.46 -1.07
C ASN A 83 -11.31 4.92 0.37
N GLY A 84 -10.22 5.64 0.61
CA GLY A 84 -9.90 6.19 1.92
C GLY A 84 -9.24 5.20 2.88
N PHE A 85 -8.98 3.94 2.49
CA PHE A 85 -8.08 3.00 3.17
C PHE A 85 -8.26 2.93 4.70
N GLN A 86 -9.53 2.86 5.14
CA GLN A 86 -9.95 2.89 6.55
C GLN A 86 -9.57 4.15 7.35
N TYR A 87 -9.00 5.18 6.74
CA TYR A 87 -8.87 6.50 7.37
C TYR A 87 -10.24 7.18 7.52
N ASN A 88 -11.18 6.91 6.60
CA ASN A 88 -12.51 7.54 6.58
C ASN A 88 -13.60 6.81 7.37
N THR A 89 -13.31 5.64 7.92
CA THR A 89 -14.28 4.89 8.72
C THR A 89 -14.49 5.53 10.09
N THR A 90 -15.75 5.68 10.51
CA THR A 90 -16.13 6.13 11.85
C THR A 90 -16.38 4.94 12.78
N GLY A 91 -16.03 5.04 14.06
CA GLY A 91 -16.20 3.95 15.04
C GLY A 91 -14.98 3.04 15.15
N ASN A 92 -15.17 1.72 15.08
CA ASN A 92 -14.12 0.69 15.33
C ASN A 92 -13.12 0.50 14.16
N GLY A 93 -13.10 1.40 13.18
CA GLY A 93 -12.16 1.35 12.06
C GLY A 93 -10.77 1.89 12.43
N GLY A 94 -9.72 1.32 11.84
CA GLY A 94 -8.33 1.72 12.02
C GLY A 94 -7.60 1.83 10.69
N PRO A 95 -6.60 2.70 10.55
CA PRO A 95 -5.99 3.03 9.26
C PRO A 95 -5.25 1.83 8.67
N CYS A 96 -5.23 1.74 7.33
CA CYS A 96 -4.44 0.73 6.64
C CYS A 96 -2.96 1.13 6.56
N ILE A 97 -2.09 0.21 7.00
CA ILE A 97 -0.63 0.32 6.94
C ILE A 97 -0.09 -0.81 6.08
N PHE A 98 0.74 -0.46 5.09
CA PHE A 98 1.32 -1.43 4.15
C PHE A 98 2.77 -1.67 4.49
N LEU A 99 3.14 -2.93 4.68
CA LEU A 99 4.51 -3.34 4.96
C LEU A 99 5.16 -3.85 3.67
N LYS A 100 6.39 -3.41 3.39
CA LYS A 100 7.12 -3.77 2.17
C LYS A 100 8.57 -4.13 2.50
N LEU A 101 9.00 -5.30 2.00
CA LEU A 101 10.39 -5.79 2.01
C LEU A 101 11.17 -5.24 0.82
#